data_AF-A0A8J8DDZ6-F1
#
_entry.id   AF-A0A8J8DDZ6-F1
#
_cell.length_a   1.000
_cell.length_b   1.000
_cell.length_c   1.000
_cell.angle_alpha   90.00
_cell.angle_beta   90.00
_cell.angle_gamma   90.00
#
_symmetry.space_group_name_H-M   'P 1'
#
loop_
_entity.id
_entity.type
_entity.pdbx_description
1 polymer ?
#
loop_
_entity_poly.entity_id
_entity_poly.type
_entity_poly.pdbx_seq_one_letter_code
_entity_poly.pdbx_strand_id
1 'polypeptide(L)'
;MDELEFCIKSMSYPLGMPIENLRRERGRVATISRDRVVVPEAPLVAQCYLTALLVFASLDVVDRKRLSDDYRRFEEFKVKILGSELGNAVGKYLREPWKYIRVEASTAIDWLEFERREEKIRPHLKRLMELREKTSDRSEFLTKADFLRELSVDDALLLSYLSDEAGLRELVNAALGKHNPEFRNAVKAYFKALRG
;
A
#
# COMPACT_ATOMS: atom_id res chain seq x y z
N MET A 1 11.00 2.20 -5.77
CA MET A 1 9.96 2.26 -4.74
C MET A 1 10.64 2.40 -3.38
N ASP A 2 10.30 3.44 -2.64
CA ASP A 2 10.74 3.64 -1.26
C ASP A 2 9.76 3.00 -0.26
N GLU A 3 10.11 2.97 1.03
CA GLU A 3 9.29 2.34 2.06
C GLU A 3 7.94 3.05 2.27
N LEU A 4 7.86 4.35 1.98
CA LEU A 4 6.62 5.12 2.09
C LEU A 4 5.63 4.73 0.97
N GLU A 5 6.11 4.69 -0.27
CA GLU A 5 5.36 4.24 -1.43
C GLU A 5 4.90 2.79 -1.24
N PHE A 6 5.80 1.91 -0.81
CA PHE A 6 5.48 0.52 -0.48
C PHE A 6 4.36 0.44 0.58
N CYS A 7 4.48 1.21 1.65
CA CYS A 7 3.52 1.23 2.74
C CYS A 7 2.12 1.63 2.26
N ILE A 8 2.02 2.71 1.49
CA ILE A 8 0.73 3.21 1.01
C ILE A 8 0.11 2.23 0.01
N LYS A 9 0.90 1.73 -0.96
CA LYS A 9 0.43 0.74 -1.93
C LYS A 9 0.01 -0.59 -1.29
N SER A 10 0.64 -0.98 -0.18
CA SER A 10 0.25 -2.19 0.56
C SER A 10 -1.13 -2.08 1.22
N MET A 11 -1.57 -0.85 1.55
CA MET A 11 -2.90 -0.58 2.09
C MET A 11 -3.92 -0.34 0.96
N SER A 12 -3.53 0.48 -0.02
CA SER A 12 -4.32 0.84 -1.19
C SER A 12 -3.39 1.14 -2.37
N TYR A 13 -3.39 0.26 -3.37
CA TYR A 13 -2.53 0.43 -4.53
C TYR A 13 -2.87 1.71 -5.32
N PRO A 14 -4.14 2.02 -5.64
CA PRO A 14 -4.49 3.24 -6.36
C PRO A 14 -4.07 4.52 -5.63
N LEU A 15 -4.15 4.56 -4.30
CA LEU A 15 -3.73 5.74 -3.53
C LEU A 15 -2.21 5.91 -3.41
N GLY A 16 -1.46 4.85 -3.67
CA GLY A 16 -0.01 4.94 -3.79
C GLY A 16 0.44 5.47 -5.16
N MET A 17 -0.41 5.41 -6.19
CA MET A 17 -0.03 5.85 -7.54
C MET A 17 0.30 7.34 -7.64
N PRO A 18 -0.48 8.27 -7.05
CA PRO A 18 -0.19 9.70 -7.17
C PRO A 18 1.14 10.15 -6.56
N ILE A 19 1.73 9.33 -5.68
CA ILE A 19 3.02 9.64 -5.05
C ILE A 19 4.19 8.92 -5.73
N GLU A 20 3.94 8.14 -6.78
CA GLU A 20 4.97 7.55 -7.61
C GLU A 20 5.84 8.66 -8.22
N ASN A 21 7.16 8.48 -8.18
CA ASN A 21 8.13 9.41 -8.78
C ASN A 21 8.13 10.86 -8.23
N LEU A 22 7.25 11.19 -7.28
CA LEU A 22 7.29 12.49 -6.62
C LEU A 22 8.52 12.61 -5.73
N ARG A 23 9.19 13.77 -5.78
CA ARG A 23 10.29 14.06 -4.88
C ARG A 23 9.79 14.06 -3.43
N ARG A 24 10.54 13.42 -2.55
CA ARG A 24 10.28 13.44 -1.10
C ARG A 24 10.98 14.64 -0.47
N GLU A 25 10.22 15.50 0.19
CA GLU A 25 10.76 16.60 0.99
C GLU A 25 10.36 16.41 2.45
N ARG A 26 11.24 16.76 3.39
CA ARG A 26 10.92 16.74 4.82
C ARG A 26 10.29 18.06 5.24
N GLY A 27 9.26 18.00 6.06
CA GLY A 27 8.61 19.19 6.60
C GLY A 27 7.92 18.94 7.92
N ARG A 28 7.27 19.97 8.46
CA ARG A 28 6.41 19.84 9.67
C ARG A 28 5.00 19.40 9.33
N VAL A 29 4.53 19.74 8.13
CA VAL A 29 3.16 19.51 7.66
C VAL A 29 3.24 18.78 6.33
N ALA A 30 2.44 17.72 6.18
CA ALA A 30 2.32 16.96 4.97
C ALA A 30 1.53 17.76 3.92
N THR A 31 2.10 17.90 2.73
CA THR A 31 1.46 18.53 1.56
C THR A 31 1.82 17.78 0.29
N ILE A 32 0.98 17.88 -0.73
CA ILE A 32 1.21 17.25 -2.04
C ILE A 32 1.02 18.29 -3.13
N SER A 33 1.89 18.21 -4.14
CA SER A 33 1.85 19.03 -5.34
C SER A 33 2.28 18.20 -6.55
N ARG A 34 2.35 18.80 -7.74
CA ARG A 34 2.57 18.06 -9.00
C ARG A 34 3.89 17.29 -9.06
N ASP A 35 4.94 17.75 -8.38
CA ASP A 35 6.31 17.21 -8.50
C ASP A 35 6.91 16.74 -7.17
N ARG A 36 6.22 16.97 -6.05
CA ARG A 36 6.72 16.62 -4.72
C ARG A 36 5.61 16.29 -3.73
N VAL A 37 6.00 15.48 -2.74
CA VAL A 37 5.28 15.26 -1.50
C VAL A 37 6.16 15.69 -0.33
N VAL A 38 5.62 16.58 0.50
CA VAL A 38 6.23 16.94 1.77
C VAL A 38 5.74 15.94 2.80
N VAL A 39 6.68 15.28 3.47
CA VAL A 39 6.42 14.24 4.46
C VAL A 39 6.82 14.77 5.84
N PRO A 40 5.97 14.61 6.87
CA PRO A 40 6.26 15.13 8.18
C PRO A 40 7.45 14.41 8.84
N GLU A 41 8.25 15.13 9.60
CA GLU A 41 9.30 14.57 10.47
C GLU A 41 8.67 13.75 11.61
N ALA A 42 8.29 12.52 11.28
CA ALA A 42 7.65 11.55 12.15
C ALA A 42 8.18 10.14 11.84
N PRO A 43 7.98 9.14 12.72
CA PRO A 43 8.28 7.75 12.39
C PRO A 43 7.52 7.29 11.14
N LEU A 44 8.10 6.35 10.35
CA LEU A 44 7.54 5.94 9.06
C LEU A 44 6.06 5.54 9.16
N VAL A 45 5.67 4.84 10.22
CA VAL A 45 4.28 4.42 10.45
C VAL A 45 3.30 5.61 10.48
N ALA A 46 3.72 6.75 11.05
CA ALA A 46 2.93 7.97 11.04
C ALA A 46 2.95 8.62 9.67
N GLN A 47 4.11 8.64 9.00
CA GLN A 47 4.24 9.15 7.64
C GLN A 47 3.31 8.42 6.66
N CYS A 48 3.21 7.09 6.77
CA CYS A 48 2.29 6.28 5.97
C CYS A 48 0.86 6.76 6.09
N TYR A 49 0.34 6.84 7.32
CA TYR A 49 -1.04 7.23 7.57
C TYR A 49 -1.31 8.68 7.15
N LEU A 50 -0.44 9.61 7.53
CA LEU A 50 -0.61 11.03 7.21
C LEU A 50 -0.56 11.29 5.70
N THR A 51 0.35 10.61 4.99
CA THR A 51 0.48 10.75 3.53
C THR A 51 -0.70 10.10 2.81
N ALA A 52 -1.13 8.89 3.22
CA ALA A 52 -2.32 8.26 2.66
C ALA A 52 -3.57 9.13 2.84
N LEU A 53 -3.76 9.69 4.04
CA LEU A 53 -4.87 10.58 4.34
C LEU A 53 -4.79 11.89 3.55
N LEU A 54 -3.61 12.48 3.42
CA LEU A 54 -3.38 13.66 2.59
C LEU A 54 -3.76 13.40 1.12
N VAL A 55 -3.28 12.29 0.54
CA VAL A 55 -3.60 11.93 -0.85
C VAL A 55 -5.10 11.76 -1.00
N PHE A 56 -5.74 10.97 -0.13
CA PHE A 56 -7.19 10.76 -0.17
C PHE A 56 -7.97 12.07 -0.04
N ALA A 57 -7.54 12.98 0.85
CA ALA A 57 -8.18 14.27 1.04
C ALA A 57 -8.00 15.23 -0.14
N SER A 58 -6.95 15.03 -0.93
CA SER A 58 -6.62 15.82 -2.12
C SER A 58 -7.34 15.32 -3.38
N LEU A 59 -7.96 14.14 -3.34
CA LEU A 59 -8.74 13.59 -4.46
C LEU A 59 -10.06 14.35 -4.68
N ASP A 60 -10.53 14.36 -5.92
CA ASP A 60 -11.87 14.84 -6.23
C ASP A 60 -12.97 13.94 -5.62
N VAL A 61 -14.23 14.39 -5.70
CA VAL A 61 -15.36 13.69 -5.08
C VAL A 61 -15.61 12.30 -5.70
N VAL A 62 -15.36 12.13 -6.99
CA VAL A 62 -15.57 10.87 -7.70
C VAL A 62 -14.52 9.86 -7.27
N ASP A 63 -13.25 10.26 -7.27
CA ASP A 63 -12.14 9.39 -6.86
C ASP A 63 -12.26 8.97 -5.39
N ARG A 64 -12.64 9.89 -4.49
CA ARG A 64 -12.90 9.55 -3.09
C ARG A 64 -14.04 8.54 -2.91
N LYS A 65 -15.10 8.66 -3.72
CA LYS A 65 -16.21 7.70 -3.70
C LYS A 65 -15.77 6.32 -4.19
N ARG A 66 -14.96 6.25 -5.25
CA ARG A 66 -14.42 4.99 -5.77
C ARG A 66 -13.51 4.27 -4.76
N LEU A 67 -12.86 5.04 -3.89
CA LEU A 67 -11.91 4.53 -2.88
C LEU A 67 -12.44 4.55 -1.45
N SER A 68 -13.76 4.53 -1.25
CA SER A 68 -14.33 4.53 0.11
C SER A 68 -13.91 3.31 0.93
N ASP A 69 -13.79 2.15 0.29
CA ASP A 69 -13.37 0.91 0.96
C ASP A 69 -11.87 0.92 1.29
N ASP A 70 -11.06 1.52 0.42
CA ASP A 70 -9.64 1.79 0.67
C ASP A 70 -9.44 2.73 1.86
N TYR A 71 -10.29 3.75 2.00
CA TYR A 71 -10.26 4.64 3.16
C TYR A 71 -10.45 3.88 4.47
N ARG A 72 -11.38 2.91 4.50
CA ARG A 72 -11.59 2.05 5.67
C ARG A 72 -10.32 1.29 6.08
N ARG A 73 -9.51 0.82 5.12
CA ARG A 73 -8.25 0.12 5.41
C ARG A 73 -7.23 1.01 6.13
N PHE A 74 -7.19 2.31 5.86
CA PHE A 74 -6.32 3.24 6.61
C PHE A 74 -6.82 3.47 8.03
N GLU A 75 -8.13 3.54 8.22
CA GLU A 75 -8.72 3.67 9.55
C GLU A 75 -8.47 2.41 10.37
N GLU A 76 -8.54 1.22 9.77
CA GLU A 76 -8.11 -0.03 10.40
C GLU A 76 -6.61 -0.04 10.73
N PHE A 77 -5.76 0.44 9.81
CA PHE A 77 -4.33 0.61 10.07
C PHE A 77 -4.08 1.53 11.26
N LYS A 78 -4.74 2.69 11.31
CA LYS A 78 -4.68 3.64 12.43
C LYS A 78 -5.04 2.97 13.76
N VAL A 79 -6.15 2.24 13.81
CA VAL A 79 -6.61 1.54 15.01
C VAL A 79 -5.60 0.48 15.44
N LYS A 80 -5.09 -0.33 14.51
CA LYS A 80 -4.06 -1.35 14.79
C LYS A 80 -2.79 -0.74 15.39
N ILE A 81 -2.30 0.36 14.82
CA ILE A 81 -1.09 1.02 15.32
C ILE A 81 -1.34 1.65 16.69
N LEU A 82 -2.47 2.33 16.89
CA LEU A 82 -2.83 2.91 18.19
C LEU A 82 -2.97 1.87 19.30
N GLY A 83 -3.38 0.64 18.97
CA GLY A 83 -3.44 -0.50 19.90
C GLY A 83 -2.13 -1.27 20.07
N SER A 84 -1.05 -0.87 19.39
CA SER A 84 0.27 -1.52 19.47
C SER A 84 1.25 -0.72 20.32
N GLU A 85 2.43 -1.30 20.60
CA GLU A 85 3.53 -0.61 21.30
C GLU A 85 3.97 0.69 20.60
N LEU A 86 3.89 0.74 19.26
CA LEU A 86 4.19 1.93 18.47
C LEU A 86 3.22 3.08 18.74
N GLY A 87 1.99 2.76 19.18
CA GLY A 87 0.92 3.74 19.43
C GLY A 87 1.32 4.82 20.41
N ASN A 88 2.17 4.52 21.39
CA ASN A 88 2.69 5.50 22.34
C ASN A 88 3.58 6.55 21.66
N ALA A 89 4.44 6.12 20.73
CA ALA A 89 5.36 7.00 20.03
C ALA A 89 4.67 7.86 18.95
N VAL A 90 3.63 7.33 18.30
CA VAL A 90 2.99 7.98 17.15
C VAL A 90 1.57 8.48 17.39
N GLY A 91 1.02 8.27 18.58
CA GLY A 91 -0.38 8.54 18.89
C GLY A 91 -0.82 9.97 18.60
N LYS A 92 0.05 10.97 18.82
CA LYS A 92 -0.23 12.38 18.50
C LYS A 92 -0.51 12.62 17.02
N TYR A 93 0.16 11.90 16.12
CA TYR A 93 -0.02 12.03 14.67
C TYR A 93 -1.31 11.35 14.22
N LEU A 94 -1.63 10.20 14.80
CA LEU A 94 -2.78 9.38 14.39
C LEU A 94 -4.11 9.86 14.98
N ARG A 95 -4.10 10.46 16.18
CA ARG A 95 -5.32 10.98 16.82
C ARG A 95 -5.74 12.35 16.30
N GLU A 96 -4.77 13.17 15.90
CA GLU A 96 -5.01 14.54 15.41
C GLU A 96 -4.29 14.80 14.07
N PRO A 97 -4.57 14.00 13.03
CA PRO A 97 -3.76 14.02 11.79
C PRO A 97 -3.81 15.36 11.07
N TRP A 98 -4.92 16.08 11.15
CA TRP A 98 -5.11 17.38 10.50
C TRP A 98 -4.24 18.51 11.06
N LYS A 99 -3.59 18.32 12.22
CA LYS A 99 -2.54 19.25 12.69
C LYS A 99 -1.26 19.14 11.86
N TYR A 100 -1.11 18.03 11.12
CA TYR A 100 0.09 17.67 10.36
C TYR A 100 -0.20 17.50 8.87
N ILE A 101 -1.38 17.88 8.38
CA ILE A 101 -1.77 17.77 6.97
C ILE A 101 -2.31 19.12 6.51
N ARG A 102 -1.94 19.52 5.29
CA ARG A 102 -2.57 20.64 4.59
C ARG A 102 -2.79 20.28 3.12
N VAL A 103 -4.05 20.38 2.68
CA VAL A 103 -4.44 20.18 1.28
C VAL A 103 -4.27 21.50 0.54
N GLU A 104 -3.26 21.59 -0.32
CA GLU A 104 -2.93 22.80 -1.08
C GLU A 104 -3.28 22.67 -2.57
N ALA A 105 -3.33 21.44 -3.08
CA ALA A 105 -3.64 21.13 -4.47
C ALA A 105 -4.50 19.88 -4.55
N SER A 106 -5.33 19.79 -5.60
CA SER A 106 -6.01 18.55 -5.93
C SER A 106 -5.04 17.57 -6.58
N THR A 107 -5.26 16.28 -6.33
CA THR A 107 -4.61 15.17 -7.04
C THR A 107 -5.69 14.29 -7.67
N ALA A 108 -5.29 13.46 -8.63
CA ALA A 108 -6.17 12.55 -9.33
C ALA A 108 -5.47 11.21 -9.52
N ILE A 109 -6.25 10.15 -9.65
CA ILE A 109 -5.72 8.83 -9.99
C ILE A 109 -5.77 8.67 -11.51
N ASP A 110 -4.64 8.24 -12.08
CA ASP A 110 -4.62 7.79 -13.46
C ASP A 110 -5.28 6.42 -13.57
N TRP A 111 -6.61 6.42 -13.72
CA TRP A 111 -7.41 5.20 -13.80
C TRP A 111 -7.14 4.39 -15.07
N LEU A 112 -6.75 5.04 -16.17
CA LEU A 112 -6.39 4.35 -17.39
C LEU A 112 -5.07 3.57 -17.18
N GLU A 113 -4.11 4.18 -16.51
CA GLU A 113 -2.88 3.48 -16.11
C GLU A 113 -3.17 2.36 -15.11
N PHE A 114 -4.05 2.57 -14.14
CA PHE A 114 -4.46 1.52 -13.20
C PHE A 114 -5.05 0.31 -13.94
N GLU A 115 -5.99 0.55 -14.87
CA GLU A 115 -6.62 -0.50 -15.67
C GLU A 115 -5.61 -1.24 -16.54
N ARG A 116 -4.67 -0.52 -17.18
CA ARG A 116 -3.57 -1.13 -17.95
C ARG A 116 -2.69 -2.04 -17.09
N ARG A 117 -2.35 -1.61 -15.88
CA ARG A 117 -1.58 -2.44 -14.94
C ARG A 117 -2.41 -3.63 -14.45
N GLU A 118 -3.70 -3.44 -14.20
CA GLU A 118 -4.60 -4.52 -13.81
C GLU A 118 -4.68 -5.60 -14.88
N GLU A 119 -4.85 -5.23 -16.15
CA GLU A 119 -4.88 -6.16 -17.29
C GLU A 119 -3.63 -7.01 -17.39
N LYS A 120 -2.45 -6.41 -17.14
CA LYS A 120 -1.17 -7.13 -17.09
C LYS A 120 -1.11 -8.15 -15.95
N ILE A 121 -1.71 -7.85 -14.80
CA ILE A 121 -1.67 -8.71 -13.60
C ILE A 121 -2.78 -9.76 -13.57
N ARG A 122 -3.91 -9.51 -14.24
CA ARG A 122 -5.07 -10.40 -14.28
C ARG A 122 -4.74 -11.87 -14.62
N PRO A 123 -3.83 -12.20 -15.55
CA PRO A 123 -3.42 -13.60 -15.78
C PRO A 123 -2.81 -14.28 -14.55
N HIS A 124 -2.01 -13.55 -13.75
CA HIS A 124 -1.40 -14.06 -12.53
C HIS A 124 -2.45 -14.32 -11.45
N LEU A 125 -3.40 -13.39 -11.28
CA LEU A 125 -4.51 -13.54 -10.35
C LEU A 125 -5.36 -14.77 -10.71
N LYS A 126 -5.72 -14.92 -12.00
CA LYS A 126 -6.47 -16.07 -12.49
C LYS A 126 -5.74 -17.39 -12.20
N ARG A 127 -4.43 -17.45 -12.48
CA ARG A 127 -3.60 -18.63 -12.20
C ARG A 127 -3.55 -18.97 -10.70
N LEU A 128 -3.53 -17.97 -9.83
CA LEU A 128 -3.58 -18.18 -8.37
C LEU A 128 -4.94 -18.69 -7.91
N MET A 129 -6.05 -18.17 -8.46
CA MET A 129 -7.39 -18.66 -8.14
C MET A 129 -7.58 -20.11 -8.57
N GLU A 130 -7.20 -20.45 -9.81
CA GLU A 130 -7.23 -21.84 -10.28
C GLU A 130 -6.33 -22.76 -9.45
N LEU A 131 -5.17 -22.26 -9.01
CA LEU A 131 -4.28 -23.03 -8.15
C LEU A 131 -4.95 -23.30 -6.79
N ARG A 132 -5.57 -22.29 -6.19
CA ARG A 132 -6.31 -22.43 -4.91
C ARG A 132 -7.43 -23.46 -5.00
N GLU A 133 -8.15 -23.51 -6.12
CA GLU A 133 -9.21 -24.50 -6.35
C GLU A 133 -8.66 -25.94 -6.51
N LYS A 134 -7.46 -26.08 -7.06
CA LYS A 134 -6.84 -27.37 -7.38
C LYS A 134 -5.97 -27.94 -6.26
N THR A 135 -5.65 -27.17 -5.23
CA THR A 135 -4.81 -27.61 -4.10
C THR A 135 -5.64 -27.76 -2.83
N SER A 136 -5.45 -28.86 -2.12
CA SER A 136 -6.14 -29.15 -0.86
C SER A 136 -5.42 -28.57 0.37
N ASP A 137 -4.16 -28.16 0.23
CA ASP A 137 -3.41 -27.57 1.34
C ASP A 137 -2.51 -26.38 0.93
N ARG A 138 -2.14 -25.59 1.93
CA ARG A 138 -1.31 -24.38 1.78
C ARG A 138 0.09 -24.71 1.23
N SER A 139 0.69 -25.83 1.60
CA SER A 139 2.06 -26.17 1.21
C SER A 139 2.15 -26.44 -0.30
N GLU A 140 1.15 -27.14 -0.83
CA GLU A 140 1.03 -27.41 -2.26
C GLU A 140 0.83 -26.12 -3.06
N PHE A 141 -0.10 -25.26 -2.62
CA PHE A 141 -0.31 -23.93 -3.20
C PHE A 141 1.01 -23.14 -3.24
N LEU A 142 1.70 -23.07 -2.10
CA LEU A 142 2.98 -22.37 -1.99
C LEU A 142 4.09 -23.03 -2.79
N THR A 143 3.98 -24.26 -3.27
CA THR A 143 5.03 -24.90 -4.08
C THR A 143 4.82 -24.64 -5.57
N LYS A 144 3.55 -24.58 -6.00
CA LYS A 144 3.16 -24.36 -7.40
C LYS A 144 3.02 -22.87 -7.79
N ALA A 145 3.21 -21.96 -6.85
CA ALA A 145 3.17 -20.50 -7.06
C ALA A 145 4.55 -19.88 -7.42
N ASP A 146 5.48 -20.67 -7.96
CA ASP A 146 6.84 -20.25 -8.31
C ASP A 146 6.89 -19.18 -9.41
N PHE A 147 5.89 -19.17 -10.29
CA PHE A 147 5.72 -18.17 -11.34
C PHE A 147 5.63 -16.72 -10.83
N LEU A 148 5.33 -16.52 -9.54
CA LEU A 148 5.34 -15.19 -8.94
C LEU A 148 6.73 -14.55 -8.84
N ARG A 149 7.80 -15.33 -9.07
CA ARG A 149 9.18 -14.83 -9.14
C ARG A 149 9.42 -13.81 -10.25
N GLU A 150 8.55 -13.78 -11.27
CA GLU A 150 8.67 -12.94 -12.47
C GLU A 150 8.10 -11.53 -12.26
N LEU A 151 7.36 -11.32 -11.17
CA LEU A 151 6.72 -10.04 -10.88
C LEU A 151 7.72 -9.03 -10.30
N SER A 152 7.60 -7.77 -10.72
CA SER A 152 8.24 -6.67 -10.00
C SER A 152 7.58 -6.48 -8.61
N VAL A 153 8.26 -5.75 -7.71
CA VAL A 153 7.69 -5.39 -6.40
C VAL A 153 6.35 -4.66 -6.55
N ASP A 154 6.24 -3.78 -7.55
CA ASP A 154 5.03 -3.01 -7.83
C ASP A 154 3.88 -3.90 -8.32
N ASP A 155 4.18 -4.77 -9.28
CA ASP A 155 3.23 -5.76 -9.81
C ASP A 155 2.74 -6.72 -8.69
N ALA A 156 3.64 -7.11 -7.78
CA ALA A 156 3.32 -7.94 -6.63
C ALA A 156 2.38 -7.23 -5.63
N LEU A 157 2.58 -5.94 -5.39
CA LEU A 157 1.67 -5.14 -4.56
C LEU A 157 0.29 -5.00 -5.21
N LEU A 158 0.23 -4.78 -6.52
CA LEU A 158 -1.04 -4.75 -7.27
C LEU A 158 -1.75 -6.12 -7.18
N LEU A 159 -1.02 -7.21 -7.37
CA LEU A 159 -1.59 -8.56 -7.23
C LEU A 159 -2.16 -8.81 -5.83
N SER A 160 -1.43 -8.44 -4.78
CA SER A 160 -1.94 -8.51 -3.40
C SER A 160 -3.16 -7.60 -3.20
N TYR A 161 -3.17 -6.41 -3.81
CA TYR A 161 -4.29 -5.49 -3.76
C TYR A 161 -5.57 -6.11 -4.36
N LEU A 162 -5.47 -6.65 -5.57
CA LEU A 162 -6.58 -7.28 -6.31
C LEU A 162 -7.07 -8.60 -5.69
N SER A 163 -6.25 -9.24 -4.86
CA SER A 163 -6.61 -10.44 -4.10
C SER A 163 -7.47 -10.09 -2.87
N ASP A 164 -8.56 -9.33 -3.04
CA ASP A 164 -9.28 -8.64 -1.96
C ASP A 164 -9.83 -9.56 -0.85
N GLU A 165 -10.13 -10.81 -1.17
CA GLU A 165 -10.54 -11.80 -0.16
C GLU A 165 -9.39 -12.06 0.83
N ALA A 166 -9.63 -11.81 2.13
CA ALA A 166 -8.59 -11.89 3.17
C ALA A 166 -7.78 -13.20 3.15
N GLY A 167 -8.45 -14.34 2.96
CA GLY A 167 -7.78 -15.65 2.87
C GLY A 167 -6.92 -15.80 1.62
N LEU A 168 -7.37 -15.27 0.47
CA LEU A 168 -6.58 -15.27 -0.76
C LEU A 168 -5.39 -14.32 -0.66
N ARG A 169 -5.60 -13.10 -0.14
CA ARG A 169 -4.52 -12.12 0.06
C ARG A 169 -3.38 -12.69 0.90
N GLU A 170 -3.70 -13.38 2.00
CA GLU A 170 -2.70 -13.99 2.87
C GLU A 170 -1.88 -15.06 2.12
N LEU A 171 -2.56 -15.93 1.37
CA LEU A 171 -1.90 -16.97 0.57
C LEU A 171 -1.00 -16.36 -0.52
N VAL A 172 -1.48 -15.33 -1.21
CA VAL A 172 -0.71 -14.62 -2.25
C VAL A 172 0.52 -13.95 -1.65
N ASN A 173 0.38 -13.24 -0.52
CA ASN A 173 1.53 -12.61 0.16
C ASN A 173 2.54 -13.65 0.68
N ALA A 174 2.09 -14.79 1.16
CA ALA A 174 2.97 -15.89 1.56
C ALA A 174 3.72 -16.49 0.35
N ALA A 175 3.04 -16.65 -0.80
CA ALA A 175 3.64 -17.13 -2.03
C ALA A 175 4.66 -16.14 -2.60
N LEU A 176 4.34 -14.85 -2.63
CA LEU A 176 5.26 -13.77 -2.99
C LEU A 176 6.49 -13.77 -2.06
N GLY A 177 6.29 -13.87 -0.74
CA GLY A 177 7.38 -13.94 0.22
C GLY A 177 8.29 -15.16 0.05
N LYS A 178 7.77 -16.28 -0.47
CA LYS A 178 8.54 -17.49 -0.74
C LYS A 178 9.32 -17.40 -2.05
N HIS A 179 8.68 -16.94 -3.12
CA HIS A 179 9.18 -17.08 -4.49
C HIS A 179 9.72 -15.80 -5.13
N ASN A 180 9.42 -14.63 -4.56
CA ASN A 180 9.85 -13.35 -5.09
C ASN A 180 10.85 -12.68 -4.13
N PRO A 181 12.18 -12.83 -4.37
CA PRO A 181 13.20 -12.29 -3.48
C PRO A 181 13.17 -10.76 -3.37
N GLU A 182 12.85 -10.06 -4.45
CA GLU A 182 12.78 -8.60 -4.46
C GLU A 182 11.64 -8.10 -3.58
N PHE A 183 10.44 -8.66 -3.75
CA PHE A 183 9.30 -8.35 -2.90
C PHE A 183 9.59 -8.67 -1.43
N ARG A 184 10.17 -9.84 -1.15
CA ARG A 184 10.57 -10.21 0.22
C ARG A 184 11.56 -9.20 0.83
N ASN A 185 12.51 -8.71 0.05
CA ASN A 185 13.49 -7.74 0.52
C ASN A 185 12.84 -6.37 0.76
N ALA A 186 11.91 -5.93 -0.11
CA ALA A 186 11.13 -4.72 0.09
C ALA A 186 10.27 -4.80 1.36
N VAL A 187 9.59 -5.92 1.60
CA VAL A 187 8.83 -6.19 2.83
C VAL A 187 9.73 -6.10 4.07
N LYS A 188 10.94 -6.68 4.02
CA LYS A 188 11.90 -6.60 5.12
C LYS A 188 12.36 -5.16 5.40
N ALA A 189 12.68 -4.40 4.34
CA ALA A 189 13.06 -2.99 4.46
C ALA A 189 11.93 -2.16 5.08
N TYR A 190 10.70 -2.35 4.58
CA TYR A 190 9.49 -1.75 5.12
C TYR A 190 9.29 -2.05 6.62
N PHE A 191 9.31 -3.33 7.03
CA PHE A 191 9.14 -3.68 8.44
C PHE A 191 10.28 -3.20 9.33
N LYS A 192 11.51 -3.12 8.81
CA LYS A 192 12.63 -2.52 9.53
C LYS A 192 12.36 -1.04 9.77
N ALA A 193 11.98 -0.30 8.73
CA ALA A 193 11.70 1.14 8.83
C ALA A 193 10.47 1.47 9.69
N LEU A 194 9.47 0.58 9.75
CA LEU A 194 8.32 0.73 10.66
C LEU A 194 8.71 0.68 12.15
N ARG A 195 9.76 -0.06 12.50
CA ARG A 195 10.19 -0.24 13.89
C ARG A 195 11.07 0.91 14.41
N GLY A 196 11.57 1.77 13.52
CA GLY A 196 12.55 2.82 13.84
C GLY A 196 13.96 2.27 13.79
#